data_AF-A0A7C4MUV7-F1
#
_entry.id   AF-A0A7C4MUV7-F1
#
_cell.length_a   1.000
_cell.length_b   1.000
_cell.length_c   1.000
_cell.angle_alpha   90.00
_cell.angle_beta   90.00
_cell.angle_gamma   90.00
#
_symmetry.space_group_name_H-M   'P 1'
#
loop_
_entity.id
_entity.type
_entity.pdbx_description
1 polymer ?
#
loop_
_entity_poly.entity_id
_entity_poly.type
_entity_poly.pdbx_seq_one_letter_code
_entity_poly.pdbx_strand_id
1 'polypeptide(L)'
;MAVKSLDQKLARIHADPSCRDFILADAKDADMAFGLSAPGLSPEHHSGEARFRTLDEYRQQIRDIVAQGLVDIMLMSSSTSECLTIRERIFDGTAVTPAVRANDTTDIWLAAGSGRYSQQPSLPFRTTTIDHAQCGKAQCADDERHLGVDLGLYSCTFNNDAVDDLRTLEAYKAFRLEAEAK
;
A
#
# COMPACT_ATOMS: atom_id res chain seq x y z
N MET A 1 18.22 -7.36 12.78
CA MET A 1 17.41 -6.61 11.79
C MET A 1 17.84 -5.16 11.82
N ALA A 2 17.91 -4.48 10.67
CA ALA A 2 18.18 -3.04 10.65
C ALA A 2 17.01 -2.29 11.30
N VAL A 3 17.30 -1.23 12.06
CA VAL A 3 16.27 -0.40 12.68
C VAL A 3 15.56 0.40 11.58
N LYS A 4 14.22 0.39 11.58
CA LYS A 4 13.44 1.15 10.60
C LYS A 4 13.48 2.65 10.91
N SER A 5 13.61 3.48 9.88
CA SER A 5 13.67 4.94 10.06
C SER A 5 12.35 5.51 10.54
N LEU A 6 11.23 4.89 10.16
CA LEU A 6 9.89 5.21 10.67
C LEU A 6 9.86 5.17 12.20
N ASP A 7 10.27 4.05 12.81
CA ASP A 7 10.24 3.86 14.26
C ASP A 7 11.10 4.90 14.98
N GLN A 8 12.29 5.17 14.45
CA GLN A 8 13.20 6.17 15.01
C GLN A 8 12.60 7.58 14.97
N LYS A 9 11.98 7.95 13.84
CA LYS A 9 11.32 9.26 13.67
C LYS A 9 10.10 9.39 14.56
N LEU A 10 9.24 8.36 14.63
CA LEU A 10 8.08 8.34 15.52
C LEU A 10 8.51 8.51 16.99
N ALA A 11 9.55 7.78 17.43
CA ALA A 11 10.07 7.91 18.79
C ALA A 11 10.55 9.35 19.09
N ARG A 12 11.22 10.01 18.14
CA ARG A 12 11.67 11.40 18.29
C ARG A 12 10.50 12.39 18.31
N ILE A 13 9.53 12.24 17.41
CA ILE A 13 8.32 13.08 17.36
C ILE A 13 7.50 12.95 18.65
N HIS A 14 7.38 11.74 19.19
CA HIS A 14 6.70 11.51 20.46
C HIS A 14 7.43 12.13 21.66
N ALA A 15 8.78 12.07 21.67
CA ALA A 15 9.59 12.65 22.74
C ALA A 15 9.63 14.19 22.68
N ASP A 16 9.67 14.76 21.47
CA ASP A 16 9.67 16.20 21.23
C ASP A 16 8.84 16.55 19.98
N PRO A 17 7.58 16.97 20.16
CA PRO A 17 6.71 17.39 19.06
C PRO A 17 7.21 18.62 18.29
N SER A 18 8.21 19.34 18.79
CA SER A 18 8.82 20.50 18.11
C SER A 18 9.99 20.13 17.19
N CYS A 19 10.41 18.85 17.16
CA CYS A 19 11.46 18.39 16.27
C CYS A 19 11.06 18.60 14.79
N ARG A 20 12.07 18.65 13.92
CA ARG A 20 11.88 18.90 12.48
C ARG A 20 11.74 17.63 11.64
N ASP A 21 11.55 16.50 12.30
CA ASP A 21 11.39 15.23 11.62
C ASP A 21 10.06 15.19 10.88
N PHE A 22 10.08 14.55 9.72
CA PHE A 22 8.89 14.23 8.94
C PHE A 22 9.03 12.82 8.38
N ILE A 23 7.88 12.18 8.17
CA ILE A 23 7.79 10.84 7.59
C ILE A 23 7.59 11.02 6.09
N LEU A 24 8.47 10.41 5.29
CA LEU A 24 8.39 10.38 3.84
C LEU A 24 7.94 8.99 3.39
N ALA A 25 6.81 8.93 2.68
CA ALA A 25 6.26 7.71 2.13
C ALA A 25 6.24 7.80 0.59
N ASP A 26 6.72 6.76 -0.09
CA ASP A 26 6.52 6.58 -1.52
C ASP A 26 5.32 5.63 -1.74
N ALA A 27 4.32 6.09 -2.50
CA ALA A 27 3.10 5.35 -2.76
C ALA A 27 3.14 4.70 -4.15
N LYS A 28 3.39 3.38 -4.16
CA LYS A 28 3.55 2.52 -5.35
C LYS A 28 2.48 1.44 -5.43
N ASP A 29 1.24 1.84 -5.18
CA ASP A 29 0.04 1.00 -5.20
C ASP A 29 -0.92 1.36 -6.34
N ALA A 30 -0.42 2.08 -7.37
CA ALA A 30 -1.22 2.57 -8.48
C ALA A 30 -1.87 1.43 -9.29
N ASP A 31 -1.31 0.21 -9.24
CA ASP A 31 -1.85 -0.98 -9.89
C ASP A 31 -3.22 -1.39 -9.32
N MET A 32 -3.55 -0.96 -8.10
CA MET A 32 -4.90 -1.11 -7.52
C MET A 32 -5.95 -0.20 -8.19
N ALA A 33 -5.52 0.85 -8.91
CA ALA A 33 -6.42 1.84 -9.49
C ALA A 33 -6.45 1.80 -11.03
N PHE A 34 -5.30 1.95 -11.67
CA PHE A 34 -5.18 2.22 -13.11
C PHE A 34 -4.92 0.98 -13.98
N GLY A 35 -4.89 -0.21 -13.37
CA GLY A 35 -4.65 -1.48 -14.05
C GLY A 35 -3.40 -1.42 -14.94
N LEU A 36 -3.57 -1.73 -16.23
CA LEU A 36 -2.46 -1.78 -17.20
C LEU A 36 -1.68 -0.47 -17.33
N SER A 37 -2.33 0.68 -17.10
CA SER A 37 -1.68 2.00 -17.24
C SER A 37 -0.96 2.46 -15.98
N ALA A 38 -1.18 1.80 -14.84
CA ALA A 38 -0.60 2.16 -13.55
C ALA A 38 0.93 2.26 -13.52
N PRO A 39 1.68 1.36 -14.20
CA PRO A 39 3.14 1.43 -14.25
C PRO A 39 3.71 2.65 -15.00
N GLY A 40 2.85 3.43 -15.68
CA GLY A 40 3.26 4.55 -16.53
C GLY A 40 3.89 4.12 -17.85
N LEU A 41 4.32 5.08 -18.67
CA LEU A 41 4.90 4.83 -20.00
C LEU A 41 6.34 4.33 -19.91
N SER A 42 6.75 3.43 -20.83
CA SER A 42 8.13 2.93 -20.87
C SER A 42 9.11 4.03 -21.33
N PRO A 43 10.39 4.02 -20.85
CA PRO A 43 11.41 4.99 -21.25
C PRO A 43 11.87 4.89 -22.70
N GLU A 44 11.56 3.80 -23.41
CA GLU A 44 11.90 3.52 -24.83
C GLU A 44 11.10 4.41 -25.81
N HIS A 45 10.77 5.62 -25.38
CA HIS A 45 9.75 6.53 -25.89
C HIS A 45 10.08 7.19 -27.24
N HIS A 46 11.00 6.62 -28.02
CA HIS A 46 11.53 7.24 -29.22
C HIS A 46 10.95 6.69 -30.53
N SER A 47 10.09 5.67 -30.52
CA SER A 47 9.59 5.08 -31.78
C SER A 47 8.18 4.48 -31.69
N GLY A 48 7.16 5.34 -31.82
CA GLY A 48 5.88 5.02 -32.47
C GLY A 48 4.89 4.05 -31.82
N GLU A 49 5.30 3.14 -30.93
CA GLU A 49 4.39 2.21 -30.24
C GLU A 49 4.44 2.47 -28.73
N ALA A 50 3.42 3.14 -28.21
CA ALA A 50 3.32 3.43 -26.78
C ALA A 50 2.98 2.14 -26.01
N ARG A 51 3.96 1.55 -25.32
CA ARG A 51 3.73 0.49 -24.33
C ARG A 51 3.75 1.06 -22.91
N PHE A 52 2.83 0.62 -22.08
CA PHE A 52 2.95 0.80 -20.63
C PHE A 52 4.10 -0.05 -20.10
N ARG A 53 4.70 0.38 -18.99
CA ARG A 53 5.66 -0.46 -18.27
C ARG A 53 4.99 -1.75 -17.81
N THR A 54 5.75 -2.81 -17.74
CA THR A 54 5.29 -4.06 -17.12
C THR A 54 5.21 -3.88 -15.61
N LEU A 55 4.47 -4.78 -14.94
CA LEU A 55 4.44 -4.79 -13.48
C LEU A 55 5.81 -5.12 -12.87
N ASP A 56 6.66 -5.87 -13.59
CA ASP A 56 8.02 -6.15 -13.14
C ASP A 56 8.95 -4.94 -13.27
N GLU A 57 8.82 -4.17 -14.36
CA GLU A 57 9.51 -2.87 -14.50
C GLU A 57 9.08 -1.89 -13.40
N TYR A 58 7.80 -1.90 -13.01
CA TYR A 58 7.30 -1.12 -11.88
C TYR A 58 7.90 -1.57 -10.54
N ARG A 59 7.95 -2.88 -10.29
CA ARG A 59 8.61 -3.47 -9.11
C ARG A 59 10.10 -3.17 -9.07
N GLN A 60 10.76 -3.10 -10.23
CA GLN A 60 12.15 -2.70 -10.28
C GLN A 60 12.36 -1.28 -9.76
N GLN A 61 11.47 -0.34 -10.08
CA GLN A 61 11.55 1.01 -9.49
C GLN A 61 11.40 0.98 -7.96
N ILE A 62 10.54 0.10 -7.44
CA ILE A 62 10.39 -0.07 -5.98
C ILE A 62 11.70 -0.61 -5.38
N ARG A 63 12.32 -1.62 -5.98
CA ARG A 63 13.62 -2.15 -5.56
C ARG A 63 14.68 -1.05 -5.53
N ASP A 64 14.75 -0.22 -6.56
CA ASP A 64 15.71 0.87 -6.66
C ASP A 64 15.50 1.94 -5.57
N ILE A 65 14.24 2.31 -5.28
CA ILE A 65 13.91 3.28 -4.21
C ILE A 65 14.23 2.70 -2.83
N VAL A 66 13.89 1.43 -2.58
CA VAL A 66 14.19 0.75 -1.32
C VAL A 66 15.69 0.67 -1.09
N ALA A 67 16.47 0.37 -2.13
CA ALA A 67 17.93 0.33 -2.06
C ALA A 67 18.56 1.70 -1.75
N GLN A 68 17.96 2.80 -2.22
CA GLN A 68 18.40 4.15 -1.87
C GLN A 68 18.18 4.48 -0.38
N GLY A 69 17.14 3.91 0.24
CA GLY A 69 16.86 4.09 1.67
C GLY A 69 16.49 5.51 2.09
N LEU A 70 16.04 6.34 1.15
CA LEU A 70 15.71 7.76 1.39
C LEU A 70 14.28 7.98 1.89
N VAL A 71 13.40 6.99 1.73
CA VAL A 71 12.01 7.01 2.19
C VAL A 71 11.85 6.18 3.45
N ASP A 72 10.92 6.57 4.33
CA ASP A 72 10.63 5.83 5.55
C ASP A 72 9.64 4.69 5.33
N ILE A 73 8.71 4.90 4.39
CA ILE A 73 7.63 3.96 4.06
C ILE A 73 7.62 3.73 2.56
N MET A 74 7.52 2.46 2.16
CA MET A 74 7.18 2.05 0.81
C MET A 74 5.80 1.42 0.82
N LEU A 75 4.79 2.16 0.39
CA LEU A 75 3.40 1.71 0.30
C LEU A 75 3.17 1.02 -1.04
N MET A 76 2.61 -0.19 -1.02
CA MET A 76 2.42 -1.03 -2.20
C MET A 76 1.00 -1.62 -2.27
N SER A 77 0.65 -2.19 -3.42
CA SER A 77 -0.46 -3.14 -3.48
C SER A 77 -0.10 -4.44 -2.72
N SER A 78 -1.10 -5.19 -2.26
CA SER A 78 -0.85 -6.48 -1.60
C SER A 78 -0.13 -7.48 -2.52
N SER A 79 -0.44 -7.47 -3.82
CA SER A 79 0.19 -8.37 -4.79
C SER A 79 1.67 -8.05 -5.02
N THR A 80 2.02 -6.76 -5.08
CA THR A 80 3.40 -6.32 -5.18
C THR A 80 4.15 -6.55 -3.87
N SER A 81 3.50 -6.30 -2.73
CA SER A 81 4.08 -6.60 -1.42
C SER A 81 4.42 -8.08 -1.29
N GLU A 82 3.54 -9.00 -1.66
CA GLU A 82 3.84 -10.44 -1.57
C GLU A 82 5.12 -10.82 -2.31
N CYS A 83 5.33 -10.29 -3.51
CA CYS A 83 6.57 -10.49 -4.26
C CYS A 83 7.78 -9.93 -3.52
N LEU A 84 7.72 -8.67 -3.07
CA LEU A 84 8.89 -7.93 -2.60
C LEU A 84 9.22 -8.19 -1.12
N THR A 85 8.22 -8.37 -0.25
CA THR A 85 8.40 -8.58 1.19
C THR A 85 8.54 -10.06 1.54
N ILE A 86 7.71 -10.93 0.96
CA ILE A 86 7.68 -12.35 1.33
C ILE A 86 8.65 -13.16 0.48
N ARG A 87 8.55 -13.06 -0.86
CA ARG A 87 9.35 -13.91 -1.76
C ARG A 87 10.78 -13.42 -1.92
N GLU A 88 10.97 -12.12 -2.15
CA GLU A 88 12.30 -11.53 -2.44
C GLU A 88 13.02 -10.98 -1.22
N ARG A 89 12.30 -10.70 -0.11
CA ARG A 89 12.87 -10.20 1.15
C ARG A 89 13.65 -8.89 1.03
N ILE A 90 13.27 -8.00 0.09
CA ILE A 90 14.09 -6.81 -0.24
C ILE A 90 14.19 -5.77 0.89
N PHE A 91 13.29 -5.85 1.87
CA PHE A 91 13.25 -4.94 3.02
C PHE A 91 14.11 -5.43 4.20
N ASP A 92 14.66 -6.64 4.11
CA ASP A 92 15.54 -7.18 5.12
C ASP A 92 16.86 -6.42 5.12
N GLY A 93 17.24 -5.89 6.29
CA GLY A 93 18.47 -5.11 6.43
C GLY A 93 18.37 -3.66 5.93
N THR A 94 17.20 -3.21 5.46
CA THR A 94 16.98 -1.79 5.08
C THR A 94 16.26 -1.02 6.19
N ALA A 95 16.45 0.30 6.21
CA ALA A 95 15.71 1.20 7.11
C ALA A 95 14.27 1.47 6.64
N VAL A 96 13.91 1.08 5.41
CA VAL A 96 12.59 1.32 4.82
C VAL A 96 11.55 0.37 5.40
N THR A 97 10.40 0.90 5.78
CA THR A 97 9.26 0.14 6.29
C THR A 97 8.33 -0.23 5.13
N PRO A 98 8.09 -1.51 4.84
CA PRO A 98 7.10 -1.88 3.84
C PRO A 98 5.68 -1.66 4.39
N ALA A 99 4.76 -1.21 3.54
CA ALA A 99 3.36 -1.05 3.89
C ALA A 99 2.46 -1.46 2.71
N VAL A 100 1.20 -1.80 2.98
CA VAL A 100 0.20 -2.08 1.94
C VAL A 100 -1.00 -1.16 2.01
N ARG A 101 -1.61 -0.88 0.86
CA ARG A 101 -3.00 -0.43 0.83
C ARG A 101 -3.90 -1.59 1.26
N ALA A 102 -4.55 -1.43 2.41
CA ALA A 102 -5.34 -2.46 3.07
C ALA A 102 -6.82 -2.49 2.61
N ASN A 103 -7.26 -1.49 1.85
CA ASN A 103 -8.60 -1.42 1.29
C ASN A 103 -8.61 -0.71 -0.07
N ASP A 104 -9.63 -0.99 -0.86
CA ASP A 104 -9.76 -0.52 -2.24
C ASP A 104 -11.22 -0.17 -2.51
N THR A 105 -11.58 1.03 -2.07
CA THR A 105 -12.91 1.60 -2.24
C THR A 105 -13.24 1.81 -3.72
N THR A 106 -14.52 1.79 -4.06
CA THR A 106 -14.97 1.81 -5.47
C THR A 106 -14.54 3.08 -6.23
N ASP A 107 -14.31 4.19 -5.55
CA ASP A 107 -13.86 5.47 -6.14
C ASP A 107 -12.41 5.43 -6.63
N ILE A 108 -11.58 4.48 -6.15
CA ILE A 108 -10.23 4.26 -6.70
C ILE A 108 -10.21 3.26 -7.86
N TRP A 109 -11.33 2.59 -8.16
CA TRP A 109 -11.44 1.66 -9.28
C TRP A 109 -11.58 2.45 -10.58
N LEU A 110 -10.45 2.90 -11.11
CA LEU A 110 -10.35 3.64 -12.36
C LEU A 110 -10.38 2.67 -13.55
N ALA A 111 -11.40 1.81 -13.59
CA ALA A 111 -11.66 0.83 -14.63
C ALA A 111 -11.80 1.53 -15.98
N ALA A 112 -10.68 1.64 -16.70
CA ALA A 112 -10.54 2.43 -17.92
C ALA A 112 -11.68 2.13 -18.91
N GLY A 113 -12.64 3.06 -18.99
CA GLY A 113 -13.72 3.07 -19.98
C GLY A 113 -14.92 2.14 -19.73
N SER A 114 -14.89 1.23 -18.76
CA SER A 114 -15.98 0.26 -18.54
C SER A 114 -16.79 0.49 -17.25
N GLY A 115 -16.18 1.10 -16.24
CA GLY A 115 -16.83 1.40 -14.96
C GLY A 115 -17.30 2.85 -14.86
N ARG A 116 -18.50 3.08 -14.30
CA ARG A 116 -18.99 4.41 -13.90
C ARG A 116 -18.74 4.69 -12.41
N TYR A 117 -17.72 4.07 -11.81
CA TYR A 117 -17.47 4.13 -10.37
C TYR A 117 -17.08 5.54 -9.92
N SER A 118 -16.40 6.32 -10.77
CA SER A 118 -16.08 7.73 -10.50
C SER A 118 -17.29 8.67 -10.44
N GLN A 119 -18.48 8.20 -10.85
CA GLN A 119 -19.73 8.96 -10.79
C GLN A 119 -20.67 8.48 -9.68
N GLN A 120 -20.21 7.56 -8.83
CA GLN A 120 -20.99 6.97 -7.74
C GLN A 120 -20.33 7.33 -6.41
N PRO A 121 -21.09 7.35 -5.30
CA PRO A 121 -20.53 7.42 -3.97
C PRO A 121 -19.47 6.34 -3.76
N SER A 122 -18.40 6.66 -3.04
CA SER A 122 -17.41 5.68 -2.63
C SER A 122 -18.06 4.64 -1.71
N LEU A 123 -17.88 3.36 -2.03
CA LEU A 123 -18.33 2.24 -1.22
C LEU A 123 -17.11 1.53 -0.63
N PRO A 124 -17.16 1.15 0.66
CA PRO A 124 -16.05 0.47 1.32
C PRO A 124 -15.89 -0.96 0.78
N PHE A 125 -14.66 -1.32 0.44
CA PHE A 125 -14.30 -2.68 0.04
C PHE A 125 -12.84 -2.99 0.39
N ARG A 126 -12.53 -4.28 0.56
CA ARG A 126 -11.20 -4.82 0.84
C ARG A 126 -10.98 -6.11 0.04
N THR A 127 -10.16 -6.04 -1.00
CA THR A 127 -9.74 -7.20 -1.79
C THR A 127 -8.89 -8.16 -0.95
N THR A 128 -8.09 -7.63 -0.03
CA THR A 128 -7.09 -8.37 0.76
C THR A 128 -7.41 -8.35 2.26
N THR A 129 -7.11 -9.46 2.94
CA THR A 129 -7.22 -9.59 4.41
C THR A 129 -5.88 -9.22 5.06
N ILE A 130 -5.86 -8.99 6.38
CA ILE A 130 -4.59 -8.73 7.09
C ILE A 130 -3.64 -9.92 7.00
N ASP A 131 -4.15 -11.15 7.06
CA ASP A 131 -3.29 -12.35 6.95
C ASP A 131 -2.61 -12.46 5.58
N HIS A 132 -3.31 -12.17 4.47
CA HIS A 132 -2.67 -12.05 3.15
C HIS A 132 -1.55 -11.00 3.12
N ALA A 133 -1.72 -9.86 3.78
CA ALA A 133 -0.67 -8.84 3.87
C ALA A 133 0.54 -9.32 4.71
N GLN A 134 0.29 -10.06 5.79
CA GLN A 134 1.31 -10.52 6.75
C GLN A 134 2.05 -11.79 6.31
N CYS A 135 1.41 -12.71 5.60
CA CYS A 135 2.02 -13.99 5.23
C CYS A 135 1.65 -14.52 3.83
N GLY A 136 0.92 -13.75 3.01
CA GLY A 136 0.60 -14.11 1.62
C GLY A 136 -0.52 -15.15 1.48
N LYS A 137 -1.26 -15.46 2.55
CA LYS A 137 -2.37 -16.42 2.53
C LYS A 137 -3.47 -16.06 3.52
N ALA A 138 -4.65 -16.67 3.35
CA ALA A 138 -5.85 -16.36 4.13
C ALA A 138 -5.75 -16.65 5.64
N GLN A 139 -4.80 -17.51 6.05
CA GLN A 139 -4.59 -17.89 7.44
C GLN A 139 -3.09 -18.02 7.69
N CYS A 140 -2.53 -17.13 8.50
CA CYS A 140 -1.12 -17.21 8.92
C CYS A 140 -0.97 -18.15 10.10
N ALA A 141 0.12 -18.92 10.12
CA ALA A 141 0.70 -19.41 11.36
C ALA A 141 1.39 -18.26 12.11
N ASP A 142 1.55 -18.40 13.42
CA ASP A 142 2.12 -17.33 14.27
C ASP A 142 3.56 -16.96 13.86
N ASP A 143 4.33 -17.95 13.40
CA ASP A 143 5.69 -17.77 12.93
C ASP A 143 5.78 -17.20 11.51
N GLU A 144 4.67 -17.05 10.77
CA GLU A 144 4.67 -16.51 9.40
C GLU A 144 4.28 -15.03 9.34
N ARG A 145 3.71 -14.47 10.42
CA ARG A 145 3.16 -13.09 10.42
C ARG A 145 4.19 -12.00 10.11
N HIS A 146 5.47 -12.30 10.33
CA HIS A 146 6.59 -11.38 10.13
C HIS A 146 7.19 -11.45 8.70
N LEU A 147 6.68 -12.32 7.83
CA LEU A 147 7.18 -12.46 6.46
C LEU A 147 6.76 -11.29 5.57
N GLY A 148 5.55 -10.80 5.77
CA GLY A 148 4.91 -9.73 5.01
C GLY A 148 5.06 -8.37 5.66
N VAL A 149 3.95 -7.62 5.71
CA VAL A 149 3.89 -6.29 6.31
C VAL A 149 3.00 -6.27 7.55
N ASP A 150 3.35 -5.39 8.49
CA ASP A 150 2.58 -5.08 9.70
C ASP A 150 2.02 -3.64 9.68
N LEU A 151 2.29 -2.88 8.62
CA LEU A 151 1.78 -1.52 8.39
C LEU A 151 0.81 -1.47 7.21
N GLY A 152 -0.38 -0.92 7.45
CA GLY A 152 -1.45 -0.81 6.44
C GLY A 152 -2.04 0.59 6.32
N LEU A 153 -2.26 1.06 5.09
CA LEU A 153 -3.08 2.23 4.79
C LEU A 153 -4.53 1.80 4.58
N TYR A 154 -5.44 2.31 5.40
CA TYR A 154 -6.88 2.22 5.17
C TYR A 154 -7.43 3.60 4.83
N SER A 155 -8.05 3.72 3.66
CA SER A 155 -8.64 4.95 3.14
C SER A 155 -10.15 5.00 3.40
N CYS A 156 -10.65 6.19 3.77
CA CYS A 156 -12.07 6.45 3.94
C CYS A 156 -12.44 7.69 3.12
N THR A 157 -13.36 7.54 2.17
CA THR A 157 -13.94 8.66 1.42
C THR A 157 -15.34 8.92 1.96
N PHE A 158 -15.58 10.14 2.44
CA PHE A 158 -16.90 10.57 2.91
C PHE A 158 -17.66 11.26 1.78
N ASN A 159 -18.91 10.84 1.58
CA ASN A 159 -19.77 11.25 0.50
C ASN A 159 -20.73 12.40 0.89
N ASN A 160 -20.66 12.88 2.14
CA ASN A 160 -21.63 13.82 2.72
C ASN A 160 -23.06 13.26 2.68
N ASP A 161 -23.16 11.95 2.91
CA ASP A 161 -24.42 11.19 3.01
C ASP A 161 -24.30 10.26 4.22
N ALA A 162 -25.19 10.43 5.20
CA ALA A 162 -25.07 9.73 6.48
C ALA A 162 -25.20 8.21 6.35
N VAL A 163 -25.92 7.70 5.35
CA VAL A 163 -26.11 6.25 5.16
C VAL A 163 -24.85 5.64 4.57
N ASP A 164 -24.28 6.26 3.55
CA ASP A 164 -23.06 5.77 2.93
C ASP A 164 -21.83 5.98 3.84
N ASP A 165 -21.76 7.11 4.54
CA ASP A 165 -20.68 7.41 5.48
C ASP A 165 -20.70 6.47 6.69
N LEU A 166 -21.89 6.09 7.18
CA LEU A 166 -22.03 5.08 8.23
C LEU A 166 -21.45 3.72 7.79
N ARG A 167 -21.71 3.29 6.55
CA ARG A 167 -21.16 2.03 6.02
C ARG A 167 -19.63 2.05 5.98
N THR A 168 -19.04 3.17 5.54
CA THR A 168 -17.59 3.36 5.54
C THR A 168 -17.01 3.29 6.96
N LEU A 169 -17.66 3.93 7.93
CA LEU A 169 -17.24 3.90 9.34
C LEU A 169 -17.36 2.51 9.97
N GLU A 170 -18.43 1.77 9.67
CA GLU A 170 -18.61 0.39 10.14
C GLU A 170 -17.54 -0.56 9.58
N ALA A 171 -17.22 -0.43 8.29
CA ALA A 171 -16.16 -1.20 7.66
C ALA A 171 -14.77 -0.88 8.25
N TYR A 172 -14.48 0.40 8.48
CA TYR A 172 -13.24 0.81 9.13
C TYR A 172 -13.14 0.30 10.58
N LYS A 173 -14.24 0.37 11.35
CA LYS A 173 -14.30 -0.20 12.70
C LYS A 173 -14.00 -1.70 12.69
N ALA A 174 -14.61 -2.45 11.78
CA ALA A 174 -14.36 -3.89 11.65
C ALA A 174 -12.90 -4.18 11.31
N PHE A 175 -12.30 -3.43 10.37
CA PHE A 175 -10.88 -3.54 10.03
C PHE A 175 -9.97 -3.27 11.24
N ARG A 176 -10.23 -2.20 11.99
CA ARG A 176 -9.43 -1.85 13.18
C ARG A 176 -9.47 -2.94 14.25
N LEU A 177 -10.66 -3.50 14.51
CA LEU A 177 -10.80 -4.59 15.48
C LEU A 177 -10.09 -5.86 15.01
N GLU A 178 -10.12 -6.16 13.71
CA GLU A 178 -9.33 -7.25 13.12
C GLU A 178 -7.83 -6.98 13.32
N ALA A 179 -7.35 -5.78 13.03
CA ALA A 179 -5.95 -5.39 13.14
C ALA A 179 -5.43 -5.44 14.59
N GLU A 180 -6.22 -5.00 15.57
CA GLU A 180 -5.88 -5.07 16.99
C GLU A 180 -5.79 -6.52 17.51
N ALA A 181 -6.44 -7.47 16.84
CA ALA A 181 -6.44 -8.88 17.21
C ALA A 181 -5.33 -9.72 16.54
N LYS A 182 -4.57 -9.14 15.61
CA LYS A 182 -3.43 -9.81 14.95
C LYS A 182 -2.13 -9.52 15.68
#